data_AF-A0A0F9WIN3-F1
#
_entry.id   AF-A0A0F9WIN3-F1
#
_cell.length_a   1.000
_cell.length_b   1.000
_cell.length_c   1.000
_cell.angle_alpha   90.00
_cell.angle_beta   90.00
_cell.angle_gamma   90.00
#
_symmetry.space_group_name_H-M   'P 1'
#
loop_
_entity.id
_entity.type
_entity.pdbx_description
1 polymer ?
#
loop_
_entity_poly.entity_id
_entity_poly.type
_entity_poly.pdbx_seq_one_letter_code
_entity_poly.pdbx_strand_id
1 'polypeptide(L)'
;MKIKTTLTAAVAIAAGSLAHAGVDPLTQIQPPQSEWVYDGSAPDHIVDVPAFQVPATGVIDYINTVIPLEFEDERWVKAVQFIPGDKRVLHHLLSYVVADNQDNEGMIDEAVNDPRREFLEGYAPGKEYATEFPENTGIKVPTGSALRMSVHYTSFGQETEDSTRVGLWFADKDDEPELEYHTHSVSPGNRTENIVIPPGAMNHEMAATHVFEEDILLRGFRAHMHYRGKAMAARVIYPDNTSEEIINVPNYNFAWQPTYQMEEPMVIPAGSRVIVEGLFDNSQYNLGVPDPTVPALGGLQSWEEMFIGYFSYTDIPE
;
A
#
# COMPACT_ATOMS: atom_id res chain seq x y z
N MET A 1 -25.74 -42.42 -3.61
CA MET A 1 -26.54 -41.33 -3.03
C MET A 1 -25.93 -40.03 -3.55
N LYS A 2 -26.60 -39.36 -4.51
CA LYS A 2 -26.08 -38.16 -5.17
C LYS A 2 -26.40 -36.95 -4.30
N ILE A 3 -25.38 -36.23 -3.83
CA ILE A 3 -25.53 -34.91 -3.21
C ILE A 3 -25.37 -33.89 -4.34
N LYS A 4 -26.38 -33.04 -4.52
CA LYS A 4 -26.37 -31.93 -5.48
C LYS A 4 -25.72 -30.73 -4.78
N THR A 5 -24.56 -30.31 -5.29
CA THR A 5 -23.99 -28.99 -4.97
C THR A 5 -24.43 -28.05 -6.08
N THR A 6 -25.27 -27.07 -5.74
CA THR A 6 -25.71 -26.03 -6.66
C THR A 6 -24.63 -24.95 -6.68
N LEU A 7 -23.84 -24.88 -7.75
CA LEU A 7 -22.98 -23.74 -8.03
C LEU A 7 -23.87 -22.62 -8.56
N THR A 8 -24.06 -21.55 -7.79
CA THR A 8 -24.62 -20.31 -8.32
C THR A 8 -23.49 -19.55 -9.01
N ALA A 9 -23.27 -19.85 -10.28
CA ALA A 9 -22.45 -19.00 -11.13
C ALA A 9 -23.18 -17.66 -11.28
N ALA A 10 -22.62 -16.58 -10.73
CA ALA A 10 -23.02 -15.23 -11.07
C ALA A 10 -22.59 -14.98 -12.52
N VAL A 11 -23.43 -15.38 -13.46
CA VAL A 11 -23.36 -14.89 -14.84
C VAL A 11 -23.61 -13.40 -14.76
N ALA A 12 -22.57 -12.60 -14.99
CA ALA A 12 -22.72 -11.19 -15.31
C ALA A 12 -23.43 -11.08 -16.66
N ILE A 13 -24.74 -11.27 -16.64
CA ILE A 13 -25.62 -10.72 -17.67
C ILE A 13 -25.40 -9.23 -17.57
N ALA A 14 -25.00 -8.60 -18.68
CA ALA A 14 -25.10 -7.17 -18.86
C ALA A 14 -26.56 -6.77 -18.69
N ALA A 15 -26.99 -6.63 -17.44
CA ALA A 15 -28.18 -5.90 -17.09
C ALA A 15 -27.84 -4.46 -17.42
N GLY A 16 -28.19 -4.06 -18.65
CA GLY A 16 -28.28 -2.66 -19.00
C GLY A 16 -28.95 -1.96 -17.83
N SER A 17 -28.23 -0.99 -17.28
CA SER A 17 -28.67 -0.09 -16.24
C SER A 17 -30.16 0.20 -16.45
N LEU A 18 -31.01 -0.44 -15.66
CA LEU A 18 -32.29 0.15 -15.34
C LEU A 18 -31.92 1.39 -14.56
N ALA A 19 -31.75 2.49 -15.31
CA ALA A 19 -31.77 3.83 -14.79
C ALA A 19 -33.03 3.90 -13.93
N HIS A 20 -32.85 3.71 -12.63
CA HIS A 20 -33.88 4.05 -11.68
C HIS A 20 -34.26 5.48 -12.01
N ALA A 21 -35.55 5.76 -12.12
CA ALA A 21 -36.06 7.11 -12.21
C ALA A 21 -35.73 7.84 -10.90
N GLY A 22 -34.49 8.30 -10.81
CA GLY A 22 -33.80 8.77 -9.63
C GLY A 22 -32.61 9.60 -10.09
N VAL A 23 -32.26 10.58 -9.28
CA VAL A 23 -31.19 11.55 -9.55
C VAL A 23 -29.90 10.81 -9.89
N ASP A 24 -29.24 11.22 -10.97
CA ASP A 24 -27.92 10.71 -11.36
C ASP A 24 -26.94 10.88 -10.18
N PRO A 25 -26.37 9.79 -9.61
CA PRO A 25 -25.45 9.88 -8.48
C PRO A 25 -24.25 10.80 -8.74
N LEU A 26 -23.80 10.92 -9.99
CA LEU A 26 -22.71 11.83 -10.36
C LEU A 26 -23.12 13.30 -10.22
N THR A 27 -24.39 13.63 -10.38
CA THR A 27 -24.91 14.99 -10.15
C THR A 27 -25.02 15.36 -8.66
N GLN A 28 -24.84 14.38 -7.77
CA GLN A 28 -24.81 14.59 -6.33
C GLN A 28 -23.40 14.77 -5.77
N ILE A 29 -22.35 14.46 -6.55
CA ILE A 29 -20.97 14.67 -6.14
C ILE A 29 -20.72 16.18 -6.04
N GLN A 30 -20.59 16.67 -4.81
CA GLN A 30 -20.13 18.03 -4.56
C GLN A 30 -18.60 18.03 -4.56
N PRO A 31 -17.95 19.03 -5.18
CA PRO A 31 -16.51 19.19 -5.02
C PRO A 31 -16.19 19.37 -3.53
N PRO A 32 -15.08 18.79 -3.04
CA PRO A 32 -14.69 18.96 -1.66
C PRO A 32 -14.47 20.45 -1.37
N GLN A 33 -14.97 20.90 -0.21
CA GLN A 33 -14.85 22.30 0.22
C GLN A 33 -13.49 22.61 0.86
N SER A 34 -12.72 21.56 1.16
CA SER A 34 -11.40 21.59 1.78
C SER A 34 -10.48 20.66 1.00
N GLU A 35 -9.18 20.98 0.99
CA GLU A 35 -8.14 20.06 0.50
C GLU A 35 -7.98 18.85 1.44
N TRP A 36 -8.26 19.03 2.72
CA TRP A 36 -8.30 17.98 3.73
C TRP A 36 -9.68 17.31 3.74
N VAL A 37 -9.71 16.01 3.50
CA VAL A 37 -10.92 15.22 3.28
C VAL A 37 -10.86 13.96 4.15
N TYR A 38 -11.33 14.09 5.38
CA TYR A 38 -11.57 12.99 6.31
C TYR A 38 -13.03 13.01 6.80
N ASP A 39 -13.32 13.63 7.94
CA ASP A 39 -14.64 13.73 8.57
C ASP A 39 -15.22 15.17 8.56
N GLY A 40 -14.56 16.07 7.81
CA GLY A 40 -14.88 17.50 7.77
C GLY A 40 -14.10 18.34 8.79
N SER A 41 -13.29 17.74 9.66
CA SER A 41 -12.32 18.43 10.49
C SER A 41 -11.02 18.76 9.74
N ALA A 42 -10.25 19.68 10.31
CA ALA A 42 -8.86 19.90 9.90
C ALA A 42 -7.95 18.88 10.60
N PRO A 43 -6.76 18.54 10.04
CA PRO A 43 -5.78 17.72 10.74
C PRO A 43 -5.38 18.35 12.08
N ASP A 44 -5.15 17.52 13.09
CA ASP A 44 -4.63 17.95 14.40
C ASP A 44 -3.16 18.36 14.32
N HIS A 45 -2.42 17.76 13.37
CA HIS A 45 -1.04 18.11 13.08
C HIS A 45 -0.77 18.05 11.57
N ILE A 46 0.01 19.01 11.08
CA ILE A 46 0.44 19.07 9.69
C ILE A 46 1.97 18.99 9.67
N VAL A 47 2.49 17.99 8.97
CA VAL A 47 3.93 17.85 8.71
C VAL A 47 4.22 18.45 7.34
N ASP A 48 4.99 19.53 7.30
CA ASP A 48 5.46 20.15 6.08
C ASP A 48 6.72 19.43 5.57
N VAL A 49 6.63 18.80 4.39
CA VAL A 49 7.78 18.16 3.75
C VAL A 49 8.67 19.24 3.13
N PRO A 50 10.00 19.23 3.37
CA PRO A 50 10.94 20.13 2.72
C PRO A 50 10.72 20.19 1.21
N ALA A 51 10.60 21.41 0.68
CA ALA A 51 10.38 21.62 -0.74
C ALA A 51 11.51 21.01 -1.57
N PHE A 52 11.13 20.37 -2.67
CA PHE A 52 12.08 19.79 -3.62
C PHE A 52 11.85 20.33 -5.03
N GLN A 53 12.92 20.82 -5.66
CA GLN A 53 12.91 21.27 -7.04
C GLN A 53 13.00 20.07 -7.97
N VAL A 54 11.89 19.75 -8.64
CA VAL A 54 11.84 18.66 -9.62
C VAL A 54 12.32 19.18 -10.98
N PRO A 55 13.40 18.62 -11.55
CA PRO A 55 13.88 19.02 -12.85
C PRO A 55 12.89 18.66 -13.97
N ALA A 56 12.95 19.41 -15.07
CA ALA A 56 12.09 19.15 -16.23
C ALA A 56 12.29 17.76 -16.84
N THR A 57 13.49 17.20 -16.78
CA THR A 57 13.84 15.91 -17.38
C THR A 57 14.86 15.16 -16.53
N GLY A 58 14.83 13.84 -16.59
CA GLY A 58 15.85 12.97 -15.99
C GLY A 58 15.26 11.95 -15.05
N VAL A 59 16.10 11.03 -14.58
CA VAL A 59 15.77 10.11 -13.49
C VAL A 59 16.13 10.80 -12.18
N ILE A 60 15.21 10.79 -11.23
CA ILE A 60 15.40 11.38 -9.90
C ILE A 60 15.51 10.21 -8.93
N ASP A 61 16.61 10.17 -8.20
CA ASP A 61 16.77 9.19 -7.12
C ASP A 61 15.74 9.47 -6.03
N TYR A 62 15.33 8.42 -5.32
CA TYR A 62 14.37 8.59 -4.23
C TYR A 62 14.97 9.47 -3.14
N ILE A 63 14.13 10.32 -2.59
CA ILE A 63 14.52 11.28 -1.57
C ILE A 63 14.06 10.74 -0.22
N ASN A 64 15.00 10.64 0.72
CA ASN A 64 14.69 10.23 2.08
C ASN A 64 14.72 11.46 2.97
N THR A 65 13.61 11.67 3.67
CA THR A 65 13.44 12.80 4.57
C THR A 65 12.98 12.28 5.92
N VAL A 66 13.58 12.79 6.98
CA VAL A 66 13.19 12.50 8.37
C VAL A 66 12.80 13.82 9.02
N ILE A 67 11.57 13.90 9.51
CA ILE A 67 11.01 15.10 10.11
C ILE A 67 10.60 14.79 11.54
N PRO A 68 11.27 15.36 12.56
CA PRO A 68 10.85 15.22 13.95
C PRO A 68 9.40 15.68 14.15
N LEU A 69 8.61 14.89 14.87
CA LEU A 69 7.20 15.23 15.15
C LEU A 69 7.06 16.12 16.40
N GLU A 70 8.03 16.06 17.31
CA GLU A 70 8.12 16.93 18.51
C GLU A 70 6.87 16.91 19.42
N PHE A 71 6.12 15.80 19.45
CA PHE A 71 4.94 15.68 20.30
C PHE A 71 5.31 15.63 21.80
N GLU A 72 4.54 16.36 22.63
CA GLU A 72 4.73 16.42 24.08
C GLU A 72 4.27 15.14 24.81
N ASP A 73 3.25 14.46 24.30
CA ASP A 73 2.84 13.13 24.76
C ASP A 73 2.66 12.17 23.58
N GLU A 74 2.54 10.88 23.91
CA GLU A 74 2.12 9.83 22.98
C GLU A 74 0.77 10.16 22.32
N ARG A 75 0.63 9.80 21.04
CA ARG A 75 -0.57 10.02 20.23
C ARG A 75 -0.88 8.79 19.39
N TRP A 76 -2.16 8.52 19.20
CA TRP A 76 -2.64 7.53 18.24
C TRP A 76 -3.11 8.23 16.98
N VAL A 77 -2.52 7.91 15.83
CA VAL A 77 -3.01 8.40 14.54
C VAL A 77 -4.14 7.48 14.07
N LYS A 78 -5.34 8.04 13.88
CA LYS A 78 -6.52 7.33 13.37
C LYS A 78 -6.77 7.58 11.89
N ALA A 79 -6.27 8.69 11.36
CA ALA A 79 -6.31 8.96 9.93
C ALA A 79 -5.12 9.80 9.45
N VAL A 80 -4.76 9.62 8.18
CA VAL A 80 -3.66 10.33 7.52
C VAL A 80 -4.01 10.69 6.08
N GLN A 81 -3.61 11.87 5.64
CA GLN A 81 -3.76 12.30 4.25
C GLN A 81 -2.50 13.01 3.75
N PHE A 82 -2.16 12.76 2.48
CA PHE A 82 -1.05 13.42 1.81
C PHE A 82 -1.61 14.41 0.79
N ILE A 83 -1.12 15.65 0.85
CA ILE A 83 -1.45 16.73 -0.08
C ILE A 83 -0.17 17.10 -0.81
N PRO A 84 0.04 16.61 -2.04
CA PRO A 84 1.20 16.98 -2.84
C PRO A 84 1.15 18.46 -3.21
N GLY A 85 2.30 19.13 -3.22
CA GLY A 85 2.39 20.51 -3.73
C GLY A 85 2.15 20.54 -5.24
N ASP A 86 2.73 19.58 -5.96
CA ASP A 86 2.48 19.35 -7.38
C ASP A 86 2.22 17.86 -7.66
N LYS A 87 0.92 17.52 -7.76
CA LYS A 87 0.44 16.16 -8.04
C LYS A 87 0.97 15.56 -9.35
N ARG A 88 1.53 16.37 -10.27
CA ARG A 88 2.05 15.90 -11.56
C ARG A 88 3.42 15.23 -11.42
N VAL A 89 4.16 15.54 -10.37
CA VAL A 89 5.54 15.06 -10.17
C VAL A 89 5.66 14.02 -9.08
N LEU A 90 4.81 14.05 -8.04
CA LEU A 90 4.85 13.06 -6.97
C LEU A 90 4.28 11.72 -7.45
N HIS A 91 5.16 10.77 -7.77
CA HIS A 91 4.76 9.45 -8.25
C HIS A 91 4.44 8.50 -7.09
N HIS A 92 5.22 8.51 -6.02
CA HIS A 92 4.80 7.87 -4.77
C HIS A 92 5.48 8.52 -3.57
N LEU A 93 4.91 8.27 -2.40
CA LEU A 93 5.52 8.57 -1.11
C LEU A 93 5.17 7.43 -0.16
N LEU A 94 6.15 6.93 0.58
CA LEU A 94 5.91 6.04 1.72
C LEU A 94 6.34 6.73 3.00
N SER A 95 5.54 6.60 4.04
CA SER A 95 5.82 7.23 5.33
C SER A 95 5.81 6.20 6.46
N TYR A 96 6.72 6.40 7.42
CA TYR A 96 6.93 5.52 8.55
C TYR A 96 7.14 6.35 9.81
N VAL A 97 6.57 5.89 10.92
CA VAL A 97 6.89 6.38 12.25
C VAL A 97 8.19 5.70 12.70
N VAL A 98 9.18 6.50 13.10
CA VAL A 98 10.49 6.03 13.58
C VAL A 98 10.88 6.80 14.84
N ALA A 99 11.75 6.26 15.68
CA ALA A 99 12.33 7.01 16.80
C ALA A 99 13.26 8.11 16.27
N ASP A 100 13.18 9.36 16.74
CA ASP A 100 14.02 10.47 16.31
C ASP A 100 15.48 10.32 16.80
N ASN A 101 16.27 9.56 16.05
CA ASN A 101 17.69 9.34 16.31
C ASN A 101 18.49 9.20 14.99
N GLN A 102 19.82 9.15 15.10
CA GLN A 102 20.72 9.09 13.94
C GLN A 102 20.67 7.77 13.15
N ASP A 103 20.00 6.73 13.67
CA ASP A 103 19.93 5.42 12.99
C ASP A 103 18.88 5.38 11.87
N ASN A 104 18.22 6.50 11.59
CA ASN A 104 17.20 6.65 10.55
C ASN A 104 17.76 7.07 9.19
N GLU A 105 19.07 7.25 9.06
CA GLU A 105 19.67 7.67 7.79
C GLU A 105 19.61 6.56 6.72
N GLY A 106 19.43 6.95 5.46
CA GLY A 106 19.49 6.07 4.30
C GLY A 106 18.15 5.85 3.57
N MET A 107 18.18 4.98 2.57
CA MET A 107 17.01 4.63 1.73
C MET A 107 16.08 3.65 2.43
N ILE A 108 14.76 3.87 2.35
CA ILE A 108 13.77 2.87 2.75
C ILE A 108 13.76 1.73 1.72
N ASP A 109 14.07 0.51 2.17
CA ASP A 109 13.80 -0.69 1.41
C ASP A 109 12.44 -1.28 1.79
N GLU A 110 11.45 -1.21 0.90
CA GLU A 110 10.09 -1.74 1.12
C GLU A 110 10.03 -3.27 1.16
N ALA A 111 11.07 -3.96 0.66
CA ALA A 111 11.15 -5.42 0.74
C ALA A 111 11.62 -5.91 2.12
N VAL A 112 11.98 -5.00 3.03
CA VAL A 112 12.50 -5.33 4.36
C VAL A 112 11.53 -4.84 5.43
N ASN A 113 11.11 -5.76 6.32
CA ASN A 113 10.39 -5.41 7.54
C ASN A 113 11.43 -5.06 8.62
N ASP A 114 11.61 -3.77 8.90
CA ASP A 114 12.51 -3.29 9.95
C ASP A 114 11.68 -3.01 11.21
N PRO A 115 11.89 -3.70 12.33
CA PRO A 115 11.09 -3.52 13.55
C PRO A 115 11.27 -2.17 14.22
N ARG A 116 12.21 -1.33 13.76
CA ARG A 116 12.44 0.02 14.29
C ARG A 116 11.53 1.08 13.65
N ARG A 117 10.68 0.69 12.70
CA ARG A 117 9.78 1.59 11.99
C ARG A 117 8.39 0.96 11.88
N GLU A 118 7.36 1.76 12.07
CA GLU A 118 5.98 1.35 11.79
C GLU A 118 5.49 2.05 10.52
N PHE A 119 4.82 1.32 9.63
CA PHE A 119 4.32 1.91 8.40
C PHE A 119 3.09 2.77 8.71
N LEU A 120 3.16 4.07 8.41
CA LEU A 120 2.04 4.95 8.61
C LEU A 120 1.06 4.82 7.44
N GLU A 121 1.47 5.30 6.26
CA GLU A 121 0.69 5.18 5.04
C GLU A 121 1.53 5.58 3.81
N GLY A 122 1.05 5.22 2.61
CA GLY A 122 1.61 5.65 1.35
C GLY A 122 0.68 6.54 0.53
N TYR A 123 1.28 7.26 -0.40
CA TYR A 123 0.62 8.01 -1.45
C TYR A 123 0.99 7.45 -2.82
N ALA A 124 -0.01 7.38 -3.70
CA ALA A 124 0.15 7.20 -5.13
C ALA A 124 -0.85 8.12 -5.87
N PRO A 125 -0.55 8.57 -7.09
CA PRO A 125 -1.44 9.37 -7.92
C PRO A 125 -2.86 8.81 -7.97
N GLY A 126 -3.85 9.69 -7.76
CA GLY A 126 -5.27 9.34 -7.68
C GLY A 126 -5.80 9.14 -6.26
N LYS A 127 -4.93 9.00 -5.25
CA LYS A 127 -5.33 8.98 -3.85
C LYS A 127 -5.60 10.39 -3.35
N GLU A 128 -6.85 10.83 -3.41
CA GLU A 128 -7.28 12.17 -2.96
C GLU A 128 -8.01 12.15 -1.60
N TYR A 129 -8.20 10.97 -1.01
CA TYR A 129 -8.92 10.76 0.25
C TYR A 129 -7.95 10.53 1.42
N ALA A 130 -8.36 10.88 2.64
CA ALA A 130 -7.68 10.44 3.85
C ALA A 130 -7.81 8.93 4.03
N THR A 131 -6.73 8.29 4.48
CA THR A 131 -6.78 6.89 4.91
C THR A 131 -7.15 6.86 6.38
N GLU A 132 -8.33 6.31 6.66
CA GLU A 132 -8.81 6.00 8.00
C GLU A 132 -8.38 4.58 8.35
N PHE A 133 -7.79 4.41 9.53
CA PHE A 133 -7.52 3.07 10.08
C PHE A 133 -8.85 2.46 10.57
N PRO A 134 -9.00 1.11 10.49
CA PRO A 134 -10.21 0.44 10.97
C PRO A 134 -10.60 0.83 12.40
N GLU A 135 -11.88 0.67 12.73
CA GLU A 135 -12.43 0.97 14.05
C GLU A 135 -11.62 0.30 15.18
N ASN A 136 -11.39 1.05 16.27
CA ASN A 136 -10.57 0.64 17.41
C ASN A 136 -9.11 0.27 17.05
N THR A 137 -8.59 0.81 15.94
CA THR A 137 -7.19 0.65 15.53
C THR A 137 -6.55 1.99 15.17
N GLY A 138 -5.23 2.03 15.19
CA GLY A 138 -4.46 3.19 14.72
C GLY A 138 -2.96 2.89 14.68
N ILE A 139 -2.18 3.91 14.34
CA ILE A 139 -0.72 3.85 14.44
C ILE A 139 -0.28 4.59 15.69
N LYS A 140 0.48 3.93 16.54
CA LYS A 140 0.96 4.51 17.78
C LYS A 140 2.19 5.39 17.51
N VAL A 141 2.19 6.61 18.04
CA VAL A 141 3.30 7.55 17.89
C VAL A 141 3.83 7.93 19.28
N PRO A 142 4.89 7.26 19.74
CA PRO A 142 5.56 7.61 20.99
C PRO A 142 6.17 9.01 20.96
N THR A 143 6.44 9.59 22.14
CA THR A 143 7.23 10.83 22.24
C THR A 143 8.64 10.62 21.69
N GLY A 144 9.20 11.68 21.11
CA GLY A 144 10.51 11.58 20.45
C GLY A 144 10.50 10.74 19.17
N SER A 145 9.35 10.64 18.49
CA SER A 145 9.25 10.04 17.15
C SER A 145 9.46 11.10 16.06
N ALA A 146 9.83 10.61 14.87
CA ALA A 146 9.92 11.36 13.63
C ALA A 146 9.13 10.63 12.53
N LEU A 147 8.70 11.39 11.52
CA LEU A 147 8.14 10.85 10.29
C LEU A 147 9.27 10.69 9.27
N ARG A 148 9.61 9.44 8.95
CA ARG A 148 10.53 9.12 7.86
C ARG A 148 9.75 8.88 6.58
N MET A 149 10.11 9.56 5.51
CA MET A 149 9.49 9.42 4.21
C MET A 149 10.49 9.05 3.13
N SER A 150 10.04 8.21 2.21
CA SER A 150 10.71 7.88 0.95
C SER A 150 9.87 8.41 -0.19
N VAL A 151 10.36 9.43 -0.88
CA VAL A 151 9.63 10.20 -1.87
C VAL A 151 10.21 9.93 -3.25
N HIS A 152 9.37 9.52 -4.20
CA HIS A 152 9.76 9.25 -5.57
C HIS A 152 9.05 10.23 -6.51
N TYR A 153 9.86 11.05 -7.19
CA TYR A 153 9.40 12.02 -8.18
C TYR A 153 9.66 11.54 -9.60
N THR A 154 8.75 11.85 -10.51
CA THR A 154 8.94 11.67 -11.95
C THR A 154 8.93 13.01 -12.67
N SER A 155 9.96 13.29 -13.46
CA SER A 155 9.99 14.48 -14.33
C SER A 155 8.95 14.38 -15.45
N PHE A 156 8.28 15.47 -15.79
CA PHE A 156 7.21 15.49 -16.80
C PHE A 156 7.41 16.51 -17.94
N GLY A 157 8.64 17.02 -18.12
CA GLY A 157 9.01 17.97 -19.18
C GLY A 157 8.97 19.43 -18.77
N GLN A 158 8.62 19.73 -17.51
CA GLN A 158 8.62 21.08 -16.95
C GLN A 158 9.24 21.06 -15.55
N GLU A 159 10.09 22.05 -15.26
CA GLU A 159 10.64 22.25 -13.93
C GLU A 159 9.55 22.81 -13.00
N THR A 160 9.45 22.25 -11.80
CA THR A 160 8.45 22.62 -10.80
C THR A 160 8.99 22.37 -9.38
N GLU A 161 8.27 22.83 -8.38
CA GLU A 161 8.56 22.57 -6.97
C GLU A 161 7.43 21.71 -6.40
N ASP A 162 7.78 20.69 -5.61
CA ASP A 162 6.83 19.99 -4.76
C ASP A 162 7.11 20.30 -3.30
N SER A 163 6.06 20.74 -2.60
CA SER A 163 6.04 20.99 -1.16
C SER A 163 4.89 20.20 -0.54
N THR A 164 5.05 18.87 -0.50
CA THR A 164 4.04 17.96 0.03
C THR A 164 3.74 18.27 1.51
N ARG A 165 2.48 18.12 1.92
CA ARG A 165 2.04 18.20 3.32
C ARG A 165 1.39 16.90 3.74
N VAL A 166 1.60 16.50 4.99
CA VAL A 166 0.98 15.32 5.60
C VAL A 166 0.08 15.78 6.74
N GLY A 167 -1.21 15.51 6.62
CA GLY A 167 -2.18 15.77 7.69
C GLY A 167 -2.36 14.52 8.55
N LEU A 168 -2.24 14.68 9.86
CA LEU A 168 -2.46 13.64 10.86
C LEU A 168 -3.68 14.00 11.72
N TRP A 169 -4.57 13.03 11.89
CA TRP A 169 -5.69 13.11 12.82
C TRP A 169 -5.45 12.14 13.97
N PHE A 170 -5.60 12.62 15.19
CA PHE A 170 -5.38 11.83 16.38
C PHE A 170 -6.69 11.29 16.95
N ALA A 171 -6.60 10.16 17.65
CA ALA A 171 -7.66 9.73 18.53
C ALA A 171 -7.77 10.67 19.74
N ASP A 172 -8.99 10.83 20.25
CA ASP A 172 -9.22 11.56 21.50
C ASP A 172 -8.64 10.76 22.68
N LYS A 173 -8.09 11.44 23.69
CA LYS A 173 -7.50 10.77 24.87
C LYS A 173 -8.49 9.89 25.65
N ASP A 174 -9.79 10.18 25.53
CA ASP A 174 -10.85 9.41 26.18
C ASP A 174 -11.37 8.24 25.31
N ASP A 175 -10.87 8.11 24.07
CA ASP A 175 -11.29 7.14 23.05
C ASP A 175 -10.07 6.66 22.22
N GLU A 176 -8.99 6.30 22.90
CA GLU A 176 -7.78 5.78 22.25
C GLU A 176 -8.00 4.33 21.74
N PRO A 177 -7.48 3.99 20.55
CA PRO A 177 -7.48 2.62 20.05
C PRO A 177 -6.83 1.64 21.02
N GLU A 178 -7.39 0.43 21.12
CA GLU A 178 -6.81 -0.66 21.89
C GLU A 178 -5.78 -1.47 21.09
N LEU A 179 -5.83 -1.42 19.76
CA LEU A 179 -5.04 -2.25 18.88
C LEU A 179 -4.19 -1.43 17.91
N GLU A 180 -2.91 -1.78 17.82
CA GLU A 180 -2.03 -1.19 16.82
C GLU A 180 -2.21 -1.85 15.45
N TYR A 181 -2.24 -1.01 14.41
CA TYR A 181 -2.35 -1.44 13.03
C TYR A 181 -0.95 -1.62 12.44
N HIS A 182 -0.65 -2.81 11.97
CA HIS A 182 0.65 -3.15 11.43
C HIS A 182 0.56 -3.45 9.93
N THR A 183 1.66 -3.23 9.22
CA THR A 183 1.81 -3.68 7.83
C THR A 183 3.08 -4.50 7.66
N HIS A 184 2.93 -5.76 7.22
CA HIS A 184 4.03 -6.66 6.91
C HIS A 184 4.19 -6.88 5.41
N SER A 185 5.40 -6.68 4.91
CA SER A 185 5.80 -6.93 3.52
C SER A 185 6.23 -8.38 3.34
N VAL A 186 5.50 -9.16 2.55
CA VAL A 186 5.92 -10.51 2.13
C VAL A 186 6.52 -10.42 0.72
N SER A 187 7.84 -10.55 0.64
CA SER A 187 8.62 -10.39 -0.59
C SER A 187 9.78 -11.39 -0.64
N PRO A 188 10.24 -11.83 -1.82
CA PRO A 188 11.32 -12.81 -1.94
C PRO A 188 12.68 -12.11 -1.82
N GLY A 189 13.06 -11.63 -0.63
CA GLY A 189 14.41 -11.10 -0.31
C GLY A 189 15.02 -10.14 -1.37
N ASN A 190 16.32 -9.87 -1.31
CA ASN A 190 17.07 -8.96 -2.22
C ASN A 190 16.53 -8.86 -3.68
N ARG A 191 16.00 -7.69 -4.06
CA ARG A 191 15.21 -7.45 -5.30
C ARG A 191 15.95 -7.88 -6.59
N THR A 192 17.20 -7.46 -6.74
CA THR A 192 17.95 -7.58 -8.00
C THR A 192 18.47 -8.98 -8.30
N GLU A 193 18.68 -9.81 -7.27
CA GLU A 193 19.16 -11.19 -7.46
C GLU A 193 18.01 -12.20 -7.54
N ASN A 194 16.85 -11.88 -6.95
CA ASN A 194 15.75 -12.83 -6.81
C ASN A 194 14.65 -12.70 -7.88
N ILE A 195 14.58 -11.56 -8.58
CA ILE A 195 13.62 -11.36 -9.67
C ILE A 195 14.38 -11.29 -11.00
N VAL A 196 14.22 -12.33 -11.82
CA VAL A 196 14.75 -12.38 -13.20
C VAL A 196 13.67 -12.95 -14.12
N ILE A 197 12.95 -12.07 -14.81
CA ILE A 197 11.86 -12.45 -15.72
C ILE A 197 12.42 -12.55 -17.14
N PRO A 198 12.32 -13.72 -17.81
CA PRO A 198 12.86 -13.90 -19.15
C PRO A 198 12.21 -12.96 -20.19
N PRO A 199 12.95 -12.58 -21.27
CA PRO A 199 12.37 -11.92 -22.43
C PRO A 199 11.16 -12.69 -22.99
N GLY A 200 10.11 -11.98 -23.38
CA GLY A 200 8.95 -12.57 -24.05
C GLY A 200 8.04 -13.44 -23.16
N ALA A 201 8.35 -13.60 -21.87
CA ALA A 201 7.57 -14.44 -20.97
C ALA A 201 6.17 -13.86 -20.75
N MET A 202 5.12 -14.60 -21.11
CA MET A 202 3.73 -14.16 -20.92
C MET A 202 3.18 -14.44 -19.51
N ASN A 203 3.73 -15.44 -18.82
CA ASN A 203 3.32 -15.88 -17.48
C ASN A 203 4.56 -16.38 -16.74
N HIS A 204 5.35 -15.47 -16.18
CA HIS A 204 6.43 -15.84 -15.28
C HIS A 204 5.91 -15.90 -13.85
N GLU A 205 5.95 -17.09 -13.25
CA GLU A 205 5.45 -17.35 -11.91
C GLU A 205 6.44 -16.92 -10.84
N MET A 206 5.95 -16.31 -9.77
CA MET A 206 6.71 -16.00 -8.57
C MET A 206 5.88 -16.29 -7.32
N ALA A 207 6.57 -16.63 -6.23
CA ALA A 207 5.96 -16.82 -4.93
C ALA A 207 6.87 -16.36 -3.80
N ALA A 208 6.27 -15.89 -2.72
CA ALA A 208 6.92 -15.55 -1.47
C ALA A 208 6.08 -16.05 -0.29
N THR A 209 6.72 -16.32 0.85
CA THR A 209 6.03 -16.88 2.02
C THR A 209 6.54 -16.26 3.29
N HIS A 210 5.68 -16.17 4.30
CA HIS A 210 6.04 -15.74 5.64
C HIS A 210 5.29 -16.58 6.67
N VAL A 211 5.89 -16.77 7.85
CA VAL A 211 5.24 -17.44 8.99
C VAL A 211 5.05 -16.40 10.09
N PHE A 212 3.80 -16.16 10.47
CA PHE A 212 3.50 -15.33 11.63
C PHE A 212 3.76 -16.15 12.89
N GLU A 213 4.56 -15.62 13.82
CA GLU A 213 4.93 -16.32 15.07
C GLU A 213 3.93 -16.07 16.21
N GLU A 214 3.02 -15.10 16.01
CA GLU A 214 1.98 -14.70 16.95
C GLU A 214 0.61 -14.79 16.26
N ASP A 215 -0.44 -14.88 17.07
CA ASP A 215 -1.80 -14.83 16.57
C ASP A 215 -2.09 -13.41 16.09
N ILE A 216 -2.53 -13.24 14.84
CA ILE A 216 -2.89 -11.94 14.28
C ILE A 216 -4.33 -11.94 13.75
N LEU A 217 -4.91 -10.74 13.69
CA LEU A 217 -6.17 -10.49 13.00
C LEU A 217 -5.87 -9.76 11.68
N LEU A 218 -5.90 -10.50 10.57
CA LEU A 218 -5.70 -9.95 9.24
C LEU A 218 -6.87 -9.03 8.86
N ARG A 219 -6.55 -7.81 8.43
CA ARG A 219 -7.51 -6.74 8.14
C ARG A 219 -7.50 -6.33 6.67
N GLY A 220 -6.40 -6.55 5.96
CA GLY A 220 -6.31 -6.21 4.55
C GLY A 220 -5.09 -6.75 3.84
N PHE A 221 -5.12 -6.62 2.51
CA PHE A 221 -4.03 -7.01 1.62
C PHE A 221 -3.83 -5.98 0.51
N ARG A 222 -2.58 -5.65 0.20
CA ARG A 222 -2.21 -4.83 -0.97
C ARG A 222 -1.18 -5.55 -1.82
N ALA A 223 -1.54 -5.77 -3.09
CA ALA A 223 -0.63 -6.28 -4.10
C ALA A 223 0.26 -5.15 -4.65
N HIS A 224 1.56 -5.39 -4.77
CA HIS A 224 2.50 -4.45 -5.36
C HIS A 224 3.50 -5.15 -6.30
N MET A 225 3.48 -4.73 -7.56
CA MET A 225 4.37 -5.15 -8.66
C MET A 225 4.58 -3.95 -9.60
N HIS A 226 5.60 -3.98 -10.46
CA HIS A 226 5.78 -2.91 -11.44
C HIS A 226 5.09 -3.24 -12.78
N TYR A 227 5.57 -2.70 -13.90
CA TYR A 227 4.89 -2.73 -15.19
C TYR A 227 4.57 -4.13 -15.72
N ARG A 228 5.32 -5.16 -15.31
CA ARG A 228 5.07 -6.54 -15.75
C ARG A 228 4.08 -7.27 -14.84
N GLY A 229 3.67 -6.72 -13.71
CA GLY A 229 2.70 -7.36 -12.82
C GLY A 229 1.41 -7.68 -13.56
N LYS A 230 0.97 -8.96 -13.48
CA LYS A 230 -0.22 -9.46 -14.19
C LYS A 230 -1.32 -9.94 -13.25
N ALA A 231 -0.94 -10.68 -12.22
CA ALA A 231 -1.87 -11.18 -11.20
C ALA A 231 -1.12 -11.46 -9.90
N MET A 232 -1.84 -11.37 -8.78
CA MET A 232 -1.33 -11.76 -7.47
C MET A 232 -2.48 -12.34 -6.63
N ALA A 233 -2.20 -13.42 -5.90
CA ALA A 233 -3.12 -14.02 -4.95
C ALA A 233 -2.38 -14.28 -3.63
N ALA A 234 -3.13 -14.34 -2.54
CA ALA A 234 -2.62 -14.72 -1.25
C ALA A 234 -3.51 -15.81 -0.63
N ARG A 235 -2.87 -16.72 0.11
CA ARG A 235 -3.53 -17.79 0.87
C ARG A 235 -2.75 -18.09 2.14
N VAL A 236 -3.40 -18.71 3.11
CA VAL A 236 -2.78 -19.17 4.35
C VAL A 236 -2.79 -20.70 4.38
N ILE A 237 -1.71 -21.29 4.92
CA ILE A 237 -1.66 -22.68 5.36
C ILE A 237 -1.55 -22.67 6.88
N TYR A 238 -2.55 -23.23 7.55
CA TYR A 238 -2.63 -23.31 9.00
C TYR A 238 -1.71 -24.41 9.57
N PRO A 239 -1.41 -24.40 10.89
CA PRO A 239 -0.54 -25.40 11.53
C PRO A 239 -1.00 -26.86 11.36
N ASP A 240 -2.30 -27.08 11.15
CA ASP A 240 -2.89 -28.40 10.89
C ASP A 240 -2.81 -28.84 9.41
N ASN A 241 -2.20 -28.03 8.55
CA ASN A 241 -2.09 -28.16 7.08
C ASN A 241 -3.39 -27.96 6.31
N THR A 242 -4.45 -27.46 6.94
CA THR A 242 -5.59 -26.90 6.18
C THR A 242 -5.18 -25.58 5.53
N SER A 243 -5.91 -25.16 4.50
CA SER A 243 -5.59 -23.96 3.74
C SER A 243 -6.83 -23.17 3.38
N GLU A 244 -6.68 -21.85 3.36
CA GLU A 244 -7.76 -20.91 3.04
C GLU A 244 -7.23 -19.80 2.12
N GLU A 245 -8.06 -19.38 1.17
CA GLU A 245 -7.75 -18.26 0.27
C GLU A 245 -8.01 -16.94 0.98
N ILE A 246 -7.07 -16.00 0.86
CA ILE A 246 -7.18 -14.66 1.44
C ILE A 246 -7.76 -13.70 0.41
N ILE A 247 -7.14 -13.66 -0.78
CA ILE A 247 -7.55 -12.77 -1.87
C ILE A 247 -6.99 -13.27 -3.20
N ASN A 248 -7.69 -12.93 -4.29
CA ASN A 248 -7.23 -13.13 -5.65
C ASN A 248 -7.40 -11.82 -6.44
N VAL A 249 -6.29 -11.28 -6.95
CA VAL A 249 -6.23 -10.13 -7.85
C VAL A 249 -5.84 -10.64 -9.26
N PRO A 250 -6.80 -11.15 -10.04
CA PRO A 250 -6.51 -11.89 -11.28
C PRO A 250 -6.13 -10.99 -12.48
N ASN A 251 -6.39 -9.68 -12.39
CA ASN A 251 -6.07 -8.70 -13.42
C ASN A 251 -5.44 -7.48 -12.75
N TYR A 252 -4.21 -7.67 -12.26
CA TYR A 252 -3.45 -6.62 -11.62
C TYR A 252 -3.19 -5.47 -12.60
N ASN A 253 -3.25 -4.24 -12.11
CA ASN A 253 -2.92 -3.05 -12.87
C ASN A 253 -2.00 -2.16 -12.04
N PHE A 254 -0.82 -1.82 -12.57
CA PHE A 254 0.15 -0.96 -11.92
C PHE A 254 -0.43 0.39 -11.47
N ALA A 255 -1.41 0.94 -12.19
CA ALA A 255 -2.06 2.20 -11.82
C ALA A 255 -3.17 2.04 -10.75
N TRP A 256 -3.46 0.81 -10.32
CA TRP A 256 -4.52 0.50 -9.35
C TRP A 256 -3.97 -0.43 -8.26
N GLN A 257 -3.43 0.18 -7.20
CA GLN A 257 -2.80 -0.55 -6.10
C GLN A 257 -3.43 -0.21 -4.74
N PRO A 258 -4.76 -0.33 -4.57
CA PRO A 258 -5.39 -0.06 -3.29
C PRO A 258 -5.03 -1.14 -2.27
N THR A 259 -5.15 -0.79 -1.00
CA THR A 259 -5.30 -1.79 0.06
C THR A 259 -6.73 -2.30 0.04
N TYR A 260 -6.92 -3.60 -0.21
CA TYR A 260 -8.21 -4.26 -0.10
C TYR A 260 -8.45 -4.58 1.38
N GLN A 261 -9.38 -3.86 1.99
CA GLN A 261 -9.83 -4.14 3.36
C GLN A 261 -10.78 -5.34 3.36
N MET A 262 -10.64 -6.20 4.37
CA MET A 262 -11.53 -7.33 4.58
C MET A 262 -12.84 -6.86 5.18
N GLU A 263 -13.97 -7.34 4.64
CA GLU A 263 -15.28 -7.13 5.25
C GLU A 263 -15.38 -7.86 6.60
N GLU A 264 -14.87 -9.10 6.64
CA GLU A 264 -14.72 -9.89 7.86
C GLU A 264 -13.21 -10.16 8.09
N PRO A 265 -12.60 -9.59 9.14
CA PRO A 265 -11.20 -9.84 9.46
C PRO A 265 -10.93 -11.33 9.71
N MET A 266 -9.77 -11.83 9.28
CA MET A 266 -9.42 -13.25 9.36
C MET A 266 -8.39 -13.50 10.47
N VAL A 267 -8.69 -14.41 11.39
CA VAL A 267 -7.71 -14.86 12.40
C VAL A 267 -6.65 -15.73 11.73
N ILE A 268 -5.39 -15.36 11.87
CA ILE A 268 -4.23 -16.16 11.46
C ILE A 268 -3.50 -16.58 12.73
N PRO A 269 -3.65 -17.84 13.18
CA PRO A 269 -2.96 -18.35 14.35
C PRO A 269 -1.44 -18.38 14.16
N ALA A 270 -0.70 -18.25 15.26
CA ALA A 270 0.73 -18.44 15.35
C ALA A 270 1.16 -19.75 14.67
N GLY A 271 2.24 -19.69 13.91
CA GLY A 271 2.78 -20.80 13.11
C GLY A 271 2.09 -21.00 11.76
N SER A 272 1.05 -20.22 11.43
CA SER A 272 0.45 -20.22 10.09
C SER A 272 1.42 -19.63 9.06
N ARG A 273 1.48 -20.23 7.88
CA ARG A 273 2.29 -19.75 6.76
C ARG A 273 1.41 -19.06 5.72
N VAL A 274 1.58 -17.75 5.56
CA VAL A 274 1.02 -17.02 4.42
C VAL A 274 1.88 -17.22 3.19
N ILE A 275 1.22 -17.28 2.03
CA ILE A 275 1.83 -17.50 0.73
C ILE A 275 1.24 -16.45 -0.21
N VAL A 276 2.12 -15.71 -0.86
CA VAL A 276 1.81 -14.79 -1.95
C VAL A 276 2.31 -15.42 -3.24
N GLU A 277 1.44 -15.54 -4.23
CA GLU A 277 1.74 -16.14 -5.54
C GLU A 277 1.31 -15.14 -6.62
N GLY A 278 2.04 -15.05 -7.73
CA GLY A 278 1.68 -14.13 -8.79
C GLY A 278 2.39 -14.37 -10.09
N LEU A 279 2.02 -13.55 -11.08
CA LEU A 279 2.43 -13.68 -12.47
C LEU A 279 2.98 -12.36 -12.99
N PHE A 280 4.02 -12.46 -13.79
CA PHE A 280 4.54 -11.37 -14.61
C PHE A 280 4.35 -11.63 -16.12
N ASP A 281 4.15 -10.56 -16.89
CA ASP A 281 4.06 -10.54 -18.35
C ASP A 281 5.11 -9.58 -18.94
N ASN A 282 6.25 -10.14 -19.35
CA ASN A 282 7.34 -9.48 -20.08
C ASN A 282 7.23 -9.74 -21.61
N SER A 283 6.02 -9.98 -22.13
CA SER A 283 5.81 -10.24 -23.55
C SER A 283 5.49 -8.97 -24.33
N GLN A 284 5.58 -9.07 -25.66
CA GLN A 284 5.16 -8.01 -26.59
C GLN A 284 3.67 -7.62 -26.50
N TYR A 285 2.86 -8.38 -25.75
CA TYR A 285 1.43 -8.11 -25.58
C TYR A 285 1.14 -7.19 -24.39
N ASN A 286 2.08 -7.05 -23.45
CA ASN A 286 1.98 -6.08 -22.39
C ASN A 286 2.53 -4.72 -22.86
N LEU A 287 1.64 -3.84 -23.32
CA LEU A 287 2.00 -2.53 -23.87
C LEU A 287 2.62 -1.58 -22.83
N GLY A 288 2.53 -1.89 -21.53
CA GLY A 288 3.19 -1.13 -20.48
C GLY A 288 4.69 -1.42 -20.34
N VAL A 289 5.19 -2.48 -20.98
CA VAL A 289 6.60 -2.90 -20.87
C VAL A 289 7.49 -2.08 -21.82
N PRO A 290 8.53 -1.39 -21.33
CA PRO A 290 9.41 -0.58 -22.18
C PRO A 290 10.19 -1.37 -23.23
N ASP A 291 10.74 -2.53 -22.86
CA ASP A 291 11.44 -3.44 -23.77
C ASP A 291 11.23 -4.90 -23.34
N PRO A 292 10.35 -5.66 -24.04
CA PRO A 292 10.08 -7.06 -23.73
C PRO A 292 11.14 -8.03 -24.29
N THR A 293 12.17 -7.53 -25.00
CA THR A 293 13.21 -8.35 -25.63
C THR A 293 14.42 -8.59 -24.72
N VAL A 294 14.47 -7.91 -23.57
CA VAL A 294 15.52 -8.05 -22.55
C VAL A 294 14.94 -8.66 -21.26
N PRO A 295 15.78 -9.35 -20.46
CA PRO A 295 15.33 -9.83 -19.16
C PRO A 295 14.98 -8.64 -18.26
N ALA A 296 13.88 -8.75 -17.53
CA ALA A 296 13.54 -7.79 -16.49
C ALA A 296 14.15 -8.23 -15.16
N LEU A 297 14.77 -7.30 -14.45
CA LEU A 297 15.42 -7.53 -13.18
C LEU A 297 14.66 -6.81 -12.07
N GLY A 298 14.80 -7.29 -10.83
CA GLY A 298 14.22 -6.60 -9.70
C GLY A 298 14.98 -5.32 -9.33
N GLY A 299 14.24 -4.30 -8.90
CA GLY A 299 14.80 -2.99 -8.57
C GLY A 299 13.74 -1.96 -8.19
N LEU A 300 14.18 -0.71 -8.03
CA LEU A 300 13.36 0.40 -7.52
C LEU A 300 12.57 1.11 -8.61
N GLN A 301 13.03 1.03 -9.85
CA GLN A 301 12.46 1.79 -10.94
C GLN A 301 11.28 1.03 -11.54
N SER A 302 10.26 1.74 -12.05
CA SER A 302 9.05 1.12 -12.60
C SER A 302 9.32 0.23 -13.83
N TRP A 303 10.47 0.40 -14.50
CA TRP A 303 10.92 -0.49 -15.59
C TRP A 303 11.72 -1.72 -15.12
N GLU A 304 12.19 -1.71 -13.87
CA GLU A 304 12.61 -2.88 -13.09
C GLU A 304 11.37 -3.49 -12.42
N GLU A 305 11.52 -4.48 -11.55
CA GLU A 305 10.38 -5.15 -10.93
C GLU A 305 10.45 -5.29 -9.41
N MET A 306 9.26 -5.37 -8.81
CA MET A 306 9.06 -5.78 -7.42
C MET A 306 7.99 -6.86 -7.35
N PHE A 307 8.05 -7.68 -6.31
CA PHE A 307 7.03 -8.65 -5.96
C PHE A 307 6.76 -8.59 -4.47
N ILE A 308 5.70 -7.88 -4.07
CA ILE A 308 5.39 -7.63 -2.66
C ILE A 308 3.89 -7.83 -2.43
N GLY A 309 3.56 -8.69 -1.46
CA GLY A 309 2.23 -8.72 -0.85
C GLY A 309 2.29 -8.09 0.52
N TYR A 310 1.63 -6.94 0.69
CA TYR A 310 1.50 -6.28 1.99
C TYR A 310 0.29 -6.85 2.73
N PHE A 311 0.52 -7.37 3.94
CA PHE A 311 -0.53 -7.82 4.85
C PHE A 311 -0.70 -6.75 5.91
N SER A 312 -1.91 -6.21 6.03
CA SER A 312 -2.24 -5.29 7.10
C SER A 312 -3.08 -6.00 8.16
N TYR A 313 -2.67 -5.91 9.42
CA TYR A 313 -3.23 -6.69 10.52
C TYR A 313 -3.18 -5.93 11.84
N THR A 314 -3.85 -6.45 12.84
CA THR A 314 -3.67 -6.07 14.25
C THR A 314 -3.29 -7.29 15.05
N ASP A 315 -2.80 -7.09 16.27
CA ASP A 315 -2.82 -8.15 17.28
C ASP A 315 -4.27 -8.60 17.57
N ILE A 316 -4.43 -9.76 18.20
CA ILE A 316 -5.73 -10.22 18.67
C ILE A 316 -5.98 -9.63 20.07
N PRO A 317 -7.13 -8.95 20.28
CA PRO A 317 -7.50 -8.48 21.62
C PRO A 317 -7.64 -9.65 22.61
N GLU A 318 -7.09 -9.48 23.82
CA GLU A 318 -7.15 -10.47 24.91
C GLU A 318 -8.58 -10.77 25.41
#